data_AF-A0AAD6AJZ3-F1
#
_entry.id   AF-A0AAD6AJZ3-F1
#
_cell.length_a   1.000
_cell.length_b   1.000
_cell.length_c   1.000
_cell.angle_alpha   90.00
_cell.angle_beta   90.00
_cell.angle_gamma   90.00
#
_symmetry.space_group_name_H-M   'P 1'
#
loop_
_entity.id
_entity.type
_entity.pdbx_description
1 polymer ?
#
loop_
_entity_poly.entity_id
_entity_poly.type
_entity_poly.pdbx_seq_one_letter_code
_entity_poly.pdbx_strand_id
1 'polypeptide(L)'
;MGKLQEFDITFTNNKVVYGPGESISGNVKIRTGHSLQYKAIKVYCQGSCGISNKMNEASWALKEQYFNSTLSIADKGTLVAGEHSFPFQFLLP
;
A
#
# COMPACT_ATOMS: atom_id res chain seq x y z
N MET A 1 3.71 24.73 -3.18
CA MET A 1 2.64 23.76 -3.51
C MET A 1 3.15 22.88 -4.65
N GLY A 2 3.47 21.62 -4.37
CA GLY A 2 4.05 20.69 -5.35
C GLY A 2 3.03 20.20 -6.38
N LYS A 3 3.52 19.54 -7.44
CA LYS A 3 2.66 18.91 -8.47
C LYS A 3 1.75 17.84 -7.86
N LEU A 4 2.28 17.05 -6.92
CA LEU A 4 1.53 16.16 -6.04
C LEU A 4 1.16 16.93 -4.76
N GLN A 5 -0.13 16.97 -4.44
CA GLN A 5 -0.66 17.64 -3.25
C GLN A 5 -1.02 16.65 -2.16
N GLU A 6 -1.53 15.47 -2.53
CA GLU A 6 -1.97 14.44 -1.61
C GLU A 6 -1.73 13.05 -2.20
N PHE A 7 -1.33 12.12 -1.35
CA PHE A 7 -1.21 10.71 -1.66
C PHE A 7 -1.56 9.93 -0.39
N ASP A 8 -2.69 9.24 -0.39
CA ASP A 8 -3.22 8.57 0.80
C ASP A 8 -3.81 7.19 0.46
N ILE A 9 -3.94 6.33 1.48
CA ILE A 9 -4.56 5.01 1.40
C ILE A 9 -5.70 4.95 2.40
N THR A 10 -6.90 4.67 1.91
CA THR A 10 -8.08 4.45 2.76
C THR A 10 -8.54 3.01 2.67
N PHE A 11 -8.79 2.35 3.80
CA PHE A 11 -9.34 1.00 3.85
C PHE A 11 -10.87 1.02 3.81
N THR A 12 -11.47 0.05 3.13
CA THR A 12 -12.92 -0.11 3.07
C THR A 12 -13.52 -0.22 4.48
N ASN A 13 -14.60 0.52 4.73
CA ASN A 13 -15.29 0.59 6.04
C ASN A 13 -14.40 1.02 7.22
N ASN A 14 -13.25 1.65 6.97
CA ASN A 14 -12.25 1.97 7.99
C ASN A 14 -11.84 0.74 8.82
N LYS A 15 -11.91 -0.47 8.24
CA LYS A 15 -11.51 -1.71 8.91
C LYS A 15 -9.98 -1.73 9.05
N VAL A 16 -9.51 -1.96 10.28
CA VAL A 16 -8.08 -1.92 10.64
C VAL A 16 -7.55 -3.24 11.20
N VAL A 17 -8.42 -4.21 11.52
CA VAL A 17 -8.04 -5.54 12.00
C VAL A 17 -8.52 -6.56 10.98
N TYR A 18 -7.62 -7.44 10.53
CA TYR A 18 -7.90 -8.48 9.54
C TYR A 18 -7.40 -9.84 10.04
N GLY A 19 -8.12 -10.89 9.67
CA GLY A 19 -7.77 -12.29 9.95
C GLY A 19 -7.33 -13.08 8.71
N PRO A 20 -6.85 -14.33 8.89
CA PRO A 20 -6.54 -15.23 7.79
C PRO A 20 -7.72 -15.45 6.84
N GLY A 21 -7.45 -15.49 5.54
CA GLY A 21 -8.48 -15.63 4.50
C GLY A 21 -9.36 -14.39 4.27
N GLU A 22 -9.20 -13.31 5.02
CA GLU A 22 -9.92 -12.06 4.77
C GLU A 22 -9.30 -11.24 3.63
N SER A 23 -10.12 -10.42 2.98
CA SER A 23 -9.64 -9.46 1.98
C SER A 23 -9.36 -8.10 2.60
N ILE A 24 -8.16 -7.57 2.37
CA ILE A 24 -7.82 -6.16 2.60
C ILE A 24 -8.15 -5.39 1.32
N SER A 25 -9.14 -4.51 1.38
CA SER A 25 -9.52 -3.65 0.25
C SER A 25 -9.50 -2.17 0.63
N GLY A 26 -9.33 -1.31 -0.37
CA GLY A 26 -9.27 0.12 -0.16
C GLY A 26 -9.08 0.91 -1.45
N ASN A 27 -8.72 2.18 -1.28
CA ASN A 27 -8.45 3.10 -2.37
C ASN A 27 -7.13 3.84 -2.11
N VAL A 28 -6.33 4.00 -3.17
CA VAL A 28 -5.25 4.98 -3.21
C VAL A 28 -5.83 6.28 -3.72
N LYS A 29 -5.81 7.33 -2.89
CA LYS A 29 -6.25 8.67 -3.24
C LYS A 29 -5.05 9.52 -3.62
N ILE A 30 -5.13 10.19 -4.75
CA ILE A 30 -4.07 11.07 -5.24
C ILE A 30 -4.68 12.39 -5.66
N ARG A 31 -4.21 13.49 -5.08
CA ARG A 31 -4.58 14.84 -5.50
C ARG A 31 -3.38 15.53 -6.12
N THR A 32 -3.56 16.08 -7.31
CA THR A 32 -2.50 16.80 -8.02
C THR A 32 -2.95 18.23 -8.36
N GLY A 33 -2.03 19.18 -8.22
CA GLY A 33 -2.30 20.59 -8.56
C GLY A 33 -2.14 20.88 -10.05
N HIS A 34 -1.40 20.03 -10.75
CA HIS A 34 -1.11 20.13 -12.17
C HIS A 34 -1.00 18.74 -12.78
N SER A 35 -1.06 18.67 -14.11
CA SER A 35 -0.82 17.44 -14.85
C SER A 35 0.50 16.77 -14.45
N LEU A 36 0.45 15.51 -14.04
CA LEU A 36 1.58 14.72 -13.56
C LEU A 36 1.67 13.39 -14.30
N GLN A 37 2.75 13.21 -15.06
CA GLN A 37 3.05 11.93 -15.71
C GLN A 37 3.56 10.91 -14.69
N TYR A 38 3.12 9.67 -14.80
CA TYR A 38 3.56 8.57 -13.96
C TYR A 38 3.83 7.32 -14.80
N LYS A 39 4.71 6.44 -14.30
CA LYS A 39 5.07 5.19 -14.98
C LYS A 39 4.19 4.01 -14.59
N ALA A 40 3.81 3.95 -13.32
CA ALA A 40 2.84 3.02 -12.76
C ALA A 40 2.47 3.50 -11.35
N ILE A 41 1.28 3.12 -10.89
CA ILE A 41 0.86 3.20 -9.50
C ILE A 41 0.70 1.75 -9.04
N LYS A 42 1.47 1.37 -8.03
CA LYS A 42 1.49 0.00 -7.49
C LYS A 42 1.21 0.05 -6.00
N VAL A 43 0.42 -0.90 -5.52
CA VAL A 43 0.23 -1.14 -4.09
C VAL A 43 1.06 -2.36 -3.73
N TYR A 44 1.96 -2.17 -2.78
CA TYR A 44 2.79 -3.23 -2.22
C TYR A 44 2.28 -3.53 -0.82
N CYS A 45 1.91 -4.78 -0.58
CA CYS A 45 1.34 -5.20 0.68
C CYS A 45 2.16 -6.40 1.18
N GLN A 46 2.79 -6.23 2.34
CA GLN A 46 3.72 -7.19 2.92
C GLN A 46 3.46 -7.34 4.42
N GLY A 47 3.49 -8.58 4.90
CA GLY A 47 3.42 -8.94 6.31
C GLY A 47 4.56 -9.88 6.66
N SER A 48 5.34 -9.54 7.68
CA SER A 48 6.42 -10.39 8.20
C SER A 48 6.58 -10.23 9.70
N CYS A 49 6.93 -11.31 10.40
CA CYS A 49 7.31 -11.30 11.80
C CYS A 49 8.80 -11.56 11.95
N GLY A 50 9.49 -10.70 12.71
CA GLY A 50 10.86 -10.92 13.13
C GLY A 50 10.91 -11.22 14.62
N ILE A 51 11.61 -12.28 15.02
CA ILE A 51 11.84 -12.63 16.41
C ILE A 51 13.32 -12.51 16.74
N SER A 52 13.64 -12.04 17.95
CA SER A 52 14.98 -12.05 18.52
C SER A 52 14.90 -12.53 19.97
N ASN A 53 15.82 -13.42 20.35
CA ASN A 53 15.94 -13.95 21.70
C ASN A 53 16.97 -13.17 22.55
N LYS A 54 17.60 -12.13 21.99
CA LYS A 54 18.57 -11.29 22.69
C LYS A 54 18.01 -9.89 22.89
N MET A 55 18.06 -9.42 24.13
CA MET A 55 17.72 -8.04 24.46
C MET A 55 18.74 -7.10 23.79
N ASN A 56 18.24 -6.10 23.04
CA ASN A 56 19.02 -5.05 22.37
C ASN A 56 19.83 -5.46 21.11
N GLU A 57 19.51 -6.57 20.46
CA GLU A 57 20.11 -6.91 19.16
C GLU A 57 19.19 -6.50 17.99
N ALA A 58 19.70 -5.73 17.04
CA ALA A 58 18.97 -5.31 15.83
C ALA A 58 18.95 -6.40 14.73
N SER A 59 19.71 -7.47 14.91
CA SER A 59 19.68 -8.67 14.07
C SER A 59 18.57 -9.60 14.54
N TRP A 60 17.61 -9.86 13.67
CA TRP A 60 16.56 -10.87 13.91
C TRP A 60 17.18 -12.26 13.99
N ALA A 61 16.83 -13.04 15.01
CA ALA A 61 17.22 -14.45 15.11
C ALA A 61 16.47 -15.30 14.06
N LEU A 62 15.22 -14.92 13.75
CA LEU A 62 14.42 -15.52 12.69
C LEU A 62 13.44 -14.48 12.13
N LYS A 63 13.24 -14.47 10.81
CA LYS A 63 12.29 -13.59 10.12
C LYS A 63 11.43 -14.44 9.19
N GLU A 64 10.12 -14.42 9.41
CA GLU A 64 9.15 -15.11 8.60
C GLU A 64 8.30 -14.11 7.83
N GLN A 65 8.14 -14.35 6.52
CA GLN A 65 7.27 -13.55 5.67
C GLN A 65 5.97 -14.31 5.46
N TYR A 66 4.88 -13.81 6.07
CA TYR A 66 3.55 -14.40 5.91
C TYR A 66 2.98 -14.11 4.53
N PHE A 67 3.19 -12.89 4.03
CA PHE A 67 2.57 -12.42 2.81
C PHE A 67 3.40 -11.32 2.15
N ASN A 68 3.46 -11.35 0.82
CA ASN A 68 4.15 -10.38 -0.01
C ASN A 68 3.49 -10.37 -1.39
N SER A 69 2.66 -9.36 -1.64
CA SER A 69 1.93 -9.22 -2.89
C SER A 69 2.03 -7.79 -3.42
N THR A 70 2.14 -7.69 -4.74
CA THR A 70 2.19 -6.43 -5.46
C THR A 70 1.04 -6.39 -6.46
N LEU A 71 0.25 -5.32 -6.41
CA LEU A 71 -0.82 -5.05 -7.37
C LEU A 71 -0.48 -3.78 -8.16
N SER A 72 -0.46 -3.86 -9.49
CA SER A 72 -0.44 -2.68 -10.35
C SER A 72 -1.88 -2.18 -10.51
N ILE A 73 -2.17 -0.97 -10.04
CA ILE A 73 -3.53 -0.37 -10.08
C ILE A 73 -3.67 0.67 -11.17
N ALA A 74 -2.56 1.16 -11.73
CA ALA A 74 -2.54 1.95 -12.95
C ALA A 74 -1.17 1.83 -13.61
N ASP A 75 -1.12 1.67 -14.93
CA ASP A 75 0.12 1.68 -15.70
C ASP A 75 0.44 3.09 -16.22
N LYS A 76 1.47 3.23 -17.06
CA LYS A 76 1.97 4.53 -17.54
C LYS A 76 0.83 5.44 -17.99
N GLY A 77 0.76 6.63 -17.42
CA GLY A 77 -0.30 7.58 -17.71
C GLY A 77 0.01 8.98 -17.21
N THR A 78 -1.04 9.80 -17.21
CA THR A 78 -1.00 11.18 -16.74
C THR A 78 -2.17 11.43 -15.80
N LEU A 79 -1.88 11.89 -14.59
CA LEU A 79 -2.91 12.39 -13.67
C LEU A 79 -3.18 13.85 -14.04
N VAL A 80 -4.41 14.16 -14.43
CA VAL A 80 -4.83 15.57 -14.61
C VAL A 80 -4.94 16.26 -13.25
N ALA A 81 -4.93 17.60 -13.23
CA ALA A 81 -5.14 18.33 -12.00
C ALA A 81 -6.50 17.96 -11.37
N GLY A 82 -6.53 17.74 -10.06
CA GLY A 82 -7.72 17.26 -9.33
C GLY A 82 -7.44 16.00 -8.51
N GLU A 83 -8.53 15.36 -8.09
CA GLU A 83 -8.53 14.16 -7.26
C GLU A 83 -8.73 12.89 -8.09
N HIS A 84 -7.98 11.85 -7.75
CA HIS A 84 -8.01 10.54 -8.38
C HIS A 84 -8.11 9.48 -7.29
N SER A 85 -8.85 8.40 -7.57
CA SER A 85 -9.04 7.29 -6.63
C SER A 85 -8.88 5.97 -7.37
N PHE A 86 -7.98 5.12 -6.87
CA PHE A 86 -7.65 3.83 -7.48
C PHE A 86 -7.95 2.70 -6.49
N PRO A 87 -8.91 1.81 -6.77
CA PRO A 87 -9.24 0.71 -5.87
C PRO A 87 -8.14 -0.35 -5.85
N PHE A 88 -7.97 -1.03 -4.72
CA PHE A 88 -7.11 -2.21 -4.58
C PHE A 88 -7.76 -3.26 -3.68
N GLN A 89 -7.35 -4.51 -3.84
CA GLN A 89 -7.73 -5.62 -2.97
C GLN A 89 -6.60 -6.67 -2.90
N PHE A 90 -6.36 -7.20 -1.71
CA PHE A 90 -5.47 -8.32 -1.44
C PHE A 90 -6.20 -9.37 -0.60
N LEU A 91 -6.00 -10.65 -0.89
CA LEU A 91 -6.46 -11.75 -0.05
C LEU A 91 -5.34 -12.14 0.91
N LEU A 92 -5.62 -12.18 2.21
CA LEU A 92 -4.68 -12.67 3.20
C LEU A 92 -4.59 -14.20 3.17
N PRO A 93 -3.40 -14.77 3.36
CA PRO A 93 -3.20 -16.22 3.43
C PRO A 93 -3.88 -16.85 4.65
#